data_AF-B0NKT2-F1
#
_entry.id   AF-B0NKT2-F1
#
_cell.length_a   1.000
_cell.length_b   1.000
_cell.length_c   1.000
_cell.angle_alpha   90.00
_cell.angle_beta   90.00
_cell.angle_gamma   90.00
#
_symmetry.space_group_name_H-M   'P 1'
#
loop_
_entity.id
_entity.type
_entity.pdbx_description
1 polymer ?
#
loop_
_entity_poly.entity_id
_entity_poly.type
_entity_poly.pdbx_seq_one_letter_code
_entity_poly.pdbx_strand_id
1 'polypeptide(L)'
;MNMVFINSISVVKDSLCSIATPSPVLQEVHWTDWLDIVYKIAMILIALFNIWFAITIHKLKNKKEDNFKEADRKIALLKTLILDYNLKFVYDFFDSLELHLNELKTKEANKRNIESDIQADFKKLNEKFINLLSAVDNGLYGKILQIGDDCRDKLVTNIGDAGVNLYVESQYVKLIKKPYEEAKKEMLKVLFNYKGI
;
A
#
# COMPACT_ATOMS: atom_id res chain seq x y z
N MET A 1 -71.81 -27.76 87.52
CA MET A 1 -72.72 -28.85 87.09
C MET A 1 -71.93 -29.73 86.12
N ASN A 2 -72.07 -31.06 86.24
CA ASN A 2 -71.60 -32.17 85.36
C ASN A 2 -71.48 -31.81 83.85
N MET A 3 -70.75 -32.46 82.94
CA MET A 3 -69.84 -33.64 82.87
C MET A 3 -69.34 -33.68 81.39
N VAL A 4 -68.38 -34.50 80.89
CA VAL A 4 -67.16 -35.21 81.33
C VAL A 4 -66.56 -35.79 80.03
N PHE A 5 -65.22 -35.91 79.86
CA PHE A 5 -64.59 -37.07 79.19
C PHE A 5 -63.05 -37.05 79.33
N ILE A 6 -62.53 -38.09 79.99
CA ILE A 6 -61.10 -38.41 80.10
C ILE A 6 -60.90 -39.84 79.57
N ASN A 7 -59.71 -40.11 79.02
CA ASN A 7 -59.19 -41.41 78.57
C ASN A 7 -59.85 -42.06 77.34
N SER A 8 -59.03 -42.30 76.31
CA SER A 8 -58.52 -43.65 75.97
C SER A 8 -57.48 -43.56 74.84
N ILE A 9 -56.66 -44.61 74.70
CA ILE A 9 -55.75 -44.84 73.55
C ILE A 9 -54.52 -43.91 73.45
N SER A 10 -53.83 -43.74 74.57
CA SER A 10 -52.36 -43.56 74.61
C SER A 10 -51.60 -44.89 74.43
N VAL A 11 -52.26 -45.95 73.94
CA VAL A 11 -51.89 -47.36 74.16
C VAL A 11 -51.55 -48.13 72.87
N VAL A 12 -51.84 -47.61 71.67
CA VAL A 12 -51.39 -48.21 70.39
C VAL A 12 -49.99 -47.70 69.99
N LYS A 13 -49.17 -47.36 71.00
CA LYS A 13 -47.77 -46.95 70.82
C LYS A 13 -46.87 -48.15 70.53
N ASP A 14 -47.22 -49.33 71.04
CA ASP A 14 -46.31 -50.47 71.18
C ASP A 14 -46.84 -51.78 70.53
N SER A 15 -47.51 -51.67 69.38
CA SER A 15 -47.53 -52.74 68.35
C SER A 15 -46.63 -52.29 67.20
N LEU A 16 -45.30 -52.46 67.35
CA LEU A 16 -44.59 -53.65 66.86
C LEU A 16 -44.77 -53.78 65.34
N CYS A 17 -43.92 -53.12 64.56
CA CYS A 17 -42.64 -53.66 64.07
C CYS A 17 -42.82 -54.66 62.92
N SER A 18 -41.99 -54.54 61.87
CA SER A 18 -42.22 -55.07 60.51
C SER A 18 -43.23 -54.16 59.74
N ILE A 19 -42.93 -53.54 58.58
CA ILE A 19 -41.90 -53.79 57.55
C ILE A 19 -41.43 -52.46 56.89
N ALA A 20 -40.12 -52.38 56.58
CA ALA A 20 -39.42 -51.52 55.59
C ALA A 20 -39.37 -49.97 55.69
N THR A 21 -38.14 -49.47 55.56
CA THR A 21 -37.67 -48.08 55.33
C THR A 21 -37.51 -47.78 53.81
N PRO A 22 -36.95 -46.64 53.36
CA PRO A 22 -37.31 -45.22 53.56
C PRO A 22 -37.37 -44.42 52.21
N SER A 23 -37.42 -43.07 52.27
CA SER A 23 -36.97 -42.06 51.25
C SER A 23 -38.06 -41.22 50.54
N PRO A 24 -37.73 -40.02 50.00
CA PRO A 24 -36.69 -39.07 50.40
C PRO A 24 -37.18 -37.60 50.52
N VAL A 25 -36.28 -36.76 51.04
CA VAL A 25 -36.36 -35.29 51.03
C VAL A 25 -36.43 -34.76 49.59
N LEU A 26 -37.44 -33.94 49.25
CA LEU A 26 -37.41 -33.08 48.07
C LEU A 26 -36.77 -31.73 48.41
N GLN A 27 -35.45 -31.68 48.25
CA GLN A 27 -34.68 -30.46 48.21
C GLN A 27 -34.90 -29.81 46.83
N GLU A 28 -35.50 -28.62 46.76
CA GLU A 28 -35.52 -27.86 45.51
C GLU A 28 -34.08 -27.55 45.09
N VAL A 29 -33.70 -28.07 43.91
CA VAL A 29 -32.32 -27.94 43.42
C VAL A 29 -32.14 -26.55 42.82
N HIS A 30 -31.19 -25.83 43.40
CA HIS A 30 -30.76 -24.45 43.15
C HIS A 30 -30.08 -24.29 41.77
N TRP A 31 -30.81 -24.58 40.69
CA TRP A 31 -30.34 -24.53 39.30
C TRP A 31 -30.19 -23.11 38.73
N THR A 32 -31.04 -22.18 39.19
CA THR A 32 -31.09 -20.78 38.73
C THR A 32 -29.77 -20.05 38.96
N ASP A 33 -29.20 -20.22 40.14
CA ASP A 33 -28.07 -19.42 40.61
C ASP A 33 -26.73 -19.91 40.05
N TRP A 34 -26.60 -21.23 39.80
CA TRP A 34 -25.46 -21.76 39.05
C TRP A 34 -25.45 -21.25 37.60
N LEU A 35 -26.63 -21.17 36.97
CA LEU A 35 -26.77 -20.66 35.61
C LEU A 35 -26.52 -19.15 35.54
N ASP A 36 -26.96 -18.38 36.55
CA ASP A 36 -26.67 -16.95 36.71
C ASP A 36 -25.18 -16.66 36.98
N ILE A 37 -24.51 -17.47 37.82
CA ILE A 37 -23.05 -17.40 38.02
C ILE A 37 -22.30 -17.63 36.70
N VAL A 38 -22.66 -18.67 35.94
CA VAL A 38 -22.05 -18.96 34.63
C VAL A 38 -22.32 -17.83 33.63
N TYR A 39 -23.54 -17.29 33.59
CA TYR A 39 -23.90 -16.15 32.73
C TYR A 39 -23.09 -14.89 33.07
N LYS A 40 -22.94 -14.56 34.36
CA LYS A 40 -22.12 -13.43 34.83
C LYS A 40 -20.64 -13.60 34.46
N ILE A 41 -20.09 -14.81 34.61
CA ILE A 41 -18.72 -15.12 34.18
C ILE A 41 -18.58 -14.97 32.66
N ALA A 42 -19.54 -15.46 31.88
CA ALA A 42 -19.54 -15.33 30.42
C ALA A 42 -19.61 -13.86 29.97
N MET A 43 -20.45 -13.04 30.60
CA MET A 43 -20.55 -11.59 30.37
C MET A 43 -19.21 -10.87 30.62
N ILE A 44 -18.53 -11.19 31.72
CA ILE A 44 -17.21 -10.63 32.06
C ILE A 44 -16.16 -11.07 31.01
N LEU A 45 -16.16 -12.34 30.61
CA LEU A 45 -15.24 -12.85 29.58
C LEU A 45 -15.48 -12.18 28.22
N ILE A 46 -16.74 -12.02 27.78
CA ILE A 46 -17.09 -11.32 26.54
C ILE A 46 -16.63 -9.85 26.59
N ALA A 47 -16.80 -9.16 27.72
CA ALA A 47 -16.32 -7.80 27.89
C ALA A 47 -14.78 -7.71 27.78
N LEU A 48 -14.06 -8.62 28.44
CA LEU A 48 -12.59 -8.70 28.35
C LEU A 48 -12.10 -9.01 26.93
N PHE A 49 -12.76 -9.94 26.22
CA PHE A 49 -12.46 -10.23 24.82
C PHE A 49 -12.70 -9.01 23.93
N ASN A 50 -13.82 -8.30 24.08
CA ASN A 50 -14.11 -7.10 23.30
C ASN A 50 -13.07 -5.99 23.53
N ILE A 51 -12.65 -5.77 24.78
CA ILE A 51 -11.58 -4.82 25.13
C ILE A 51 -10.24 -5.25 24.51
N TRP A 52 -9.89 -6.54 24.61
CA TRP A 52 -8.65 -7.06 24.03
C TRP A 52 -8.62 -6.98 22.49
N PHE A 53 -9.73 -7.32 21.82
CA PHE A 53 -9.89 -7.14 20.38
C PHE A 53 -9.80 -5.67 19.97
N ALA A 54 -10.46 -4.76 20.69
CA ALA A 54 -10.40 -3.32 20.41
C ALA A 54 -8.95 -2.79 20.53
N ILE A 55 -8.22 -3.13 21.60
CA ILE A 55 -6.81 -2.75 21.80
C ILE A 55 -5.93 -3.34 20.68
N THR A 56 -6.16 -4.60 20.30
CA THR A 56 -5.34 -5.31 19.29
C THR A 56 -5.56 -4.72 17.90
N ILE A 57 -6.83 -4.48 17.51
CA ILE A 57 -7.19 -3.82 16.26
C ILE A 57 -6.65 -2.38 16.24
N HIS A 58 -6.76 -1.63 17.32
CA HIS A 58 -6.27 -0.25 17.39
C HIS A 58 -4.73 -0.19 17.29
N LYS A 59 -3.99 -1.07 17.98
CA LYS A 59 -2.53 -1.15 17.85
C LYS A 59 -2.08 -1.58 16.44
N LEU A 60 -2.75 -2.55 15.83
CA LEU A 60 -2.47 -2.97 14.45
C LEU A 60 -2.81 -1.89 13.42
N LYS A 61 -3.91 -1.16 13.63
CA LYS A 61 -4.33 -0.04 12.79
C LYS A 61 -3.34 1.11 12.88
N ASN A 62 -3.01 1.59 14.08
CA ASN A 62 -2.07 2.70 14.25
C ASN A 62 -0.69 2.33 13.70
N LYS A 63 -0.17 1.13 13.98
CA LYS A 63 1.13 0.70 13.43
C LYS A 63 1.16 0.62 11.90
N LYS A 64 0.03 0.29 11.24
CA LYS A 64 -0.08 0.41 9.79
C LYS A 64 -0.20 1.87 9.35
N GLU A 65 -1.06 2.65 9.98
CA GLU A 65 -1.36 4.04 9.60
C GLU A 65 -0.15 4.96 9.77
N ASP A 66 0.64 4.78 10.83
CA ASP A 66 1.88 5.52 11.07
C ASP A 66 2.96 5.15 10.03
N ASN A 67 3.13 3.87 9.71
CA ASN A 67 4.04 3.43 8.65
C ASN A 67 3.64 3.99 7.27
N PHE A 68 2.35 3.98 6.93
CA PHE A 68 1.83 4.57 5.69
C PHE A 68 2.04 6.10 5.68
N LYS A 69 1.74 6.80 6.77
CA LYS A 69 1.97 8.25 6.90
C LYS A 69 3.44 8.62 6.84
N GLU A 70 4.34 7.81 7.40
CA GLU A 70 5.78 8.08 7.34
C GLU A 70 6.35 7.80 5.95
N ALA A 71 5.87 6.76 5.27
CA ALA A 71 6.17 6.51 3.86
C ALA A 71 5.67 7.67 2.98
N ASP A 72 4.38 8.02 3.06
CA ASP A 72 3.79 9.15 2.32
C ASP A 72 4.53 10.47 2.60
N ARG A 73 4.92 10.74 3.85
CA ARG A 73 5.70 11.93 4.20
C ARG A 73 7.11 11.89 3.60
N LYS A 74 7.77 10.73 3.59
CA LYS A 74 9.08 10.56 2.91
C LYS A 74 8.91 10.76 1.41
N ILE A 75 7.91 10.16 0.77
CA ILE A 75 7.59 10.31 -0.65
C ILE A 75 7.26 11.76 -1.01
N ALA A 76 6.50 12.47 -0.17
CA ALA A 76 6.18 13.89 -0.36
C ALA A 76 7.42 14.77 -0.27
N LEU A 77 8.24 14.60 0.78
CA LEU A 77 9.52 15.30 0.91
C LEU A 77 10.48 14.98 -0.26
N LEU A 78 10.48 13.74 -0.74
CA LEU A 78 11.32 13.30 -1.87
C LEU A 78 10.85 13.90 -3.20
N LYS A 79 9.53 14.02 -3.40
CA LYS A 79 8.94 14.80 -4.51
C LYS A 79 9.38 16.26 -4.44
N THR A 80 9.30 16.90 -3.28
CA THR A 80 9.68 18.31 -3.14
C THR A 80 11.20 18.57 -3.20
N LEU A 81 12.04 17.65 -2.73
CA LEU A 81 13.50 17.86 -2.69
C LEU A 81 14.23 17.38 -3.94
N ILE A 82 13.87 16.22 -4.49
CA ILE A 82 14.59 15.62 -5.62
C ILE A 82 13.85 15.87 -6.94
N LEU A 83 12.51 15.85 -6.93
CA LEU A 83 11.74 16.07 -8.15
C LEU A 83 11.65 17.55 -8.50
N ASP A 84 11.17 18.44 -7.63
CA ASP A 84 11.02 19.86 -7.98
C ASP A 84 12.36 20.56 -8.30
N TYR A 85 13.45 20.22 -7.60
CA TYR A 85 14.77 20.82 -7.87
C TYR A 85 15.44 20.24 -9.13
N ASN A 86 15.41 18.92 -9.32
CA ASN A 86 16.13 18.28 -10.44
C ASN A 86 15.28 18.09 -11.71
N LEU A 87 13.95 18.27 -11.67
CA LEU A 87 13.10 18.33 -12.86
C LEU A 87 13.57 19.42 -13.84
N LYS A 88 14.18 20.50 -13.33
CA LYS A 88 14.81 21.51 -14.18
C LYS A 88 15.82 20.87 -15.15
N PHE A 89 16.62 19.89 -14.73
CA PHE A 89 17.55 19.18 -15.62
C PHE A 89 16.84 18.31 -16.66
N VAL A 90 15.64 17.81 -16.38
CA VAL A 90 14.81 17.09 -17.36
C VAL A 90 14.28 18.05 -18.43
N TYR A 91 13.77 19.23 -18.02
CA TYR A 91 13.33 20.26 -18.96
C TYR A 91 14.50 20.83 -19.78
N ASP A 92 15.59 21.25 -19.11
CA ASP A 92 16.83 21.71 -19.76
C ASP A 92 17.38 20.69 -20.77
N PHE A 93 17.31 19.39 -20.45
CA PHE A 93 17.69 18.30 -21.36
C PHE A 93 16.79 18.25 -22.60
N PHE A 94 15.47 18.23 -22.45
CA PHE A 94 14.57 18.13 -23.60
C PHE A 94 14.62 19.37 -24.48
N ASP A 95 14.86 20.55 -23.91
CA ASP A 95 14.96 21.79 -24.67
C ASP A 95 16.31 21.86 -25.42
N SER A 96 17.41 21.39 -24.81
CA SER A 96 18.72 21.20 -25.47
C SER A 96 18.65 20.17 -26.61
N LEU A 97 18.02 19.02 -26.34
CA LEU A 97 17.80 17.98 -27.33
C LEU A 97 16.94 18.49 -28.50
N GLU A 98 15.90 19.27 -28.25
CA GLU A 98 15.05 19.84 -29.31
C GLU A 98 15.83 20.83 -30.19
N LEU A 99 16.80 21.59 -29.65
CA LEU A 99 17.68 22.43 -30.46
C LEU A 99 18.54 21.58 -31.42
N HIS A 100 19.28 20.59 -30.90
CA HIS A 100 20.12 19.71 -31.72
C HIS A 100 19.31 18.91 -32.75
N LEU A 101 18.12 18.44 -32.38
CA LEU A 101 17.23 17.73 -33.32
C LEU A 101 16.70 18.64 -34.43
N ASN A 102 16.38 19.90 -34.14
CA ASN A 102 15.88 20.83 -35.17
C ASN A 102 16.94 21.14 -36.26
N GLU A 103 18.23 21.04 -35.96
CA GLU A 103 19.29 21.17 -36.97
C GLU A 103 19.17 20.14 -38.10
N LEU A 104 18.69 18.92 -37.80
CA LEU A 104 18.50 17.82 -38.75
C LEU A 104 17.50 18.13 -39.88
N LYS A 105 16.71 19.20 -39.74
CA LYS A 105 15.83 19.73 -40.80
C LYS A 105 16.62 20.39 -41.93
N THR A 106 17.90 20.70 -41.73
CA THR A 106 18.78 21.34 -42.71
C THR A 106 19.46 20.28 -43.59
N LYS A 107 19.47 20.47 -44.91
CA LYS A 107 20.10 19.51 -45.85
C LYS A 107 21.60 19.29 -45.62
N GLU A 108 22.30 20.33 -45.17
CA GLU A 108 23.74 20.35 -44.93
C GLU A 108 24.10 20.02 -43.46
N ALA A 109 23.12 19.57 -42.66
CA ALA A 109 23.31 19.23 -41.26
C ALA A 109 24.37 18.12 -41.10
N ASN A 110 25.38 18.37 -40.27
CA ASN A 110 26.38 17.37 -39.94
C ASN A 110 25.78 16.37 -38.93
N LYS A 111 25.11 15.35 -39.47
CA LYS A 111 24.51 14.24 -38.72
C LYS A 111 25.44 13.67 -37.63
N ARG A 112 26.75 13.56 -37.89
CA ARG A 112 27.73 12.99 -36.95
C ARG A 112 27.98 13.89 -35.74
N ASN A 113 28.05 15.20 -35.94
CA ASN A 113 28.17 16.16 -34.84
C ASN A 113 26.90 16.14 -34.00
N ILE A 114 25.74 16.26 -34.65
CA ILE A 114 24.43 16.24 -33.98
C ILE A 114 24.22 14.94 -33.18
N GLU A 115 24.61 13.78 -33.72
CA GLU A 115 24.59 12.51 -33.00
C GLU A 115 25.47 12.53 -31.74
N SER A 116 26.67 13.12 -31.82
CA SER A 116 27.58 13.30 -30.68
C SER A 116 27.00 14.23 -29.62
N ASP A 117 26.37 15.33 -30.04
CA ASP A 117 25.77 16.32 -29.13
C ASP A 117 24.53 15.75 -28.42
N ILE A 118 23.71 14.97 -29.15
CA ILE A 118 22.60 14.18 -28.57
C ILE A 118 23.13 13.19 -27.51
N GLN A 119 24.19 12.43 -27.82
CA GLN A 119 24.79 11.50 -26.85
C GLN A 119 25.34 12.23 -25.62
N ALA A 120 25.93 13.42 -25.79
CA ALA A 120 26.38 14.26 -24.68
C ALA A 120 25.21 14.75 -23.80
N ASP A 121 24.08 15.13 -24.40
CA ASP A 121 22.87 15.52 -23.65
C ASP A 121 22.27 14.34 -22.87
N PHE A 122 22.17 13.14 -23.46
CA PHE A 122 21.74 11.94 -22.74
C PHE A 122 22.68 11.58 -21.58
N LYS A 123 24.00 11.68 -21.77
CA LYS A 123 24.98 11.48 -20.70
C LYS A 123 24.79 12.49 -19.57
N LYS A 124 24.62 13.77 -19.90
CA LYS A 124 24.40 14.87 -18.95
C LYS A 124 23.09 14.73 -18.18
N LEU A 125 22.01 14.26 -18.82
CA LEU A 125 20.76 13.88 -18.15
C LEU A 125 21.00 12.71 -17.17
N ASN A 126 21.75 11.69 -17.59
CA ASN A 126 22.04 10.55 -16.73
C ASN A 126 22.83 10.97 -15.47
N GLU A 127 23.90 11.74 -15.65
CA GLU A 127 24.76 12.24 -14.58
C GLU A 127 24.03 13.18 -13.60
N LYS A 128 23.18 14.10 -14.12
CA LYS A 128 22.54 15.15 -13.30
C LYS A 128 21.16 14.79 -12.75
N PHE A 129 20.49 13.80 -13.32
CA PHE A 129 19.13 13.44 -12.94
C PHE A 129 18.96 11.94 -12.70
N ILE A 130 19.16 11.10 -13.72
CA ILE A 130 18.74 9.69 -13.66
C ILE A 130 19.51 8.93 -12.58
N ASN A 131 20.84 9.08 -12.50
CA ASN A 131 21.66 8.44 -11.46
C ASN A 131 21.20 8.79 -10.03
N LEU A 132 20.68 10.01 -9.79
CA LEU A 132 20.17 10.41 -8.48
C LEU A 132 18.88 9.65 -8.10
N LEU A 133 18.13 9.15 -9.08
CA LEU A 133 16.95 8.31 -8.83
C LEU A 133 17.33 6.95 -8.24
N SER A 134 18.55 6.46 -8.41
CA SER A 134 19.00 5.20 -7.78
C SER A 134 19.04 5.29 -6.25
N ALA A 135 19.29 6.49 -5.71
CA ALA A 135 19.20 6.79 -4.28
C ALA A 135 17.76 7.00 -3.78
N VAL A 136 16.79 7.10 -4.70
CA VAL A 136 15.34 7.24 -4.43
C VAL A 136 14.67 5.88 -4.45
N ASP A 137 14.73 5.19 -5.58
CA ASP A 137 14.15 3.87 -5.81
C ASP A 137 14.74 3.26 -7.09
N ASN A 138 15.24 2.04 -6.98
CA ASN A 138 15.83 1.32 -8.10
C ASN A 138 14.81 1.02 -9.21
N GLY A 139 13.52 0.89 -8.88
CA GLY A 139 12.44 0.71 -9.86
C GLY A 139 12.17 1.96 -10.69
N LEU A 140 12.14 3.14 -10.05
CA LEU A 140 12.02 4.44 -10.69
C LEU A 140 13.25 4.75 -11.55
N TYR A 141 14.45 4.55 -11.00
CA TYR A 141 15.72 4.64 -11.72
C TYR A 141 15.71 3.81 -13.00
N GLY A 142 15.45 2.50 -12.90
CA GLY A 142 15.49 1.59 -14.05
C GLY A 142 14.48 1.97 -15.14
N LYS A 143 13.26 2.39 -14.77
CA LYS A 143 12.24 2.85 -15.73
C LYS A 143 12.65 4.12 -16.46
N ILE A 144 13.17 5.12 -15.73
CA ILE A 144 13.55 6.40 -16.33
C ILE A 144 14.81 6.24 -17.21
N LEU A 145 15.78 5.42 -16.76
CA LEU A 145 16.94 5.05 -17.57
C LEU A 145 16.52 4.36 -18.87
N GLN A 146 15.64 3.35 -18.79
CA GLN A 146 15.15 2.64 -19.97
C GLN A 146 14.42 3.56 -20.96
N ILE A 147 13.58 4.51 -20.49
CA ILE A 147 12.93 5.50 -21.36
C ILE A 147 13.97 6.39 -22.07
N GLY A 148 15.06 6.74 -21.37
CA GLY A 148 16.18 7.49 -21.94
C GLY A 148 16.93 6.68 -23.01
N ASP A 149 17.34 5.46 -22.69
CA ASP A 149 18.04 4.55 -23.60
C ASP A 149 17.20 4.23 -24.85
N ASP A 150 15.94 3.83 -24.68
CA ASP A 150 14.99 3.56 -25.78
C ASP A 150 14.79 4.78 -26.69
N CYS A 151 14.88 6.00 -26.14
CA CYS A 151 14.78 7.24 -26.91
C CYS A 151 16.08 7.51 -27.69
N ARG A 152 17.23 7.46 -26.99
CA ARG A 152 18.56 7.64 -27.59
C ARG A 152 18.76 6.68 -28.76
N ASP A 153 18.51 5.40 -28.55
CA ASP A 153 18.83 4.35 -29.51
C ASP A 153 17.95 4.48 -30.77
N LYS A 154 16.68 4.87 -30.62
CA LYS A 154 15.80 5.23 -31.76
C LYS A 154 16.31 6.45 -32.52
N LEU A 155 16.69 7.52 -31.81
CA LEU A 155 17.16 8.76 -32.44
C LEU A 155 18.48 8.52 -33.19
N VAL A 156 19.48 7.91 -32.54
CA VAL A 156 20.77 7.58 -33.14
C VAL A 156 20.61 6.67 -34.36
N THR A 157 19.79 5.62 -34.27
CA THR A 157 19.51 4.72 -35.41
C THR A 157 18.89 5.48 -36.58
N ASN A 158 17.87 6.32 -36.33
CA ASN A 158 17.19 7.07 -37.38
C ASN A 158 18.03 8.21 -37.98
N ILE A 159 18.99 8.74 -37.23
CA ILE A 159 19.96 9.74 -37.72
C ILE A 159 21.01 9.05 -38.60
N GLY A 160 21.58 7.95 -38.12
CA GLY A 160 22.62 7.18 -38.82
C GLY A 160 22.16 6.46 -40.09
N ASP A 161 20.86 6.23 -40.26
CA ASP A 161 20.32 5.62 -41.49
C ASP A 161 20.55 6.51 -42.73
N ALA A 162 21.29 5.96 -43.69
CA ALA A 162 21.61 6.60 -44.97
C ALA A 162 20.39 6.69 -45.92
N GLY A 163 19.35 5.87 -45.71
CA GLY A 163 18.08 5.94 -46.43
C GLY A 163 17.13 7.02 -45.91
N VAL A 164 17.45 7.66 -44.78
CA VAL A 164 16.57 8.62 -44.09
C VAL A 164 17.00 10.07 -44.33
N ASN A 165 16.08 10.83 -44.92
CA ASN A 165 16.19 12.25 -45.27
C ASN A 165 15.44 13.11 -44.25
N LEU A 166 16.10 13.47 -43.15
CA LEU A 166 15.49 14.21 -42.04
C LEU A 166 15.14 15.68 -42.35
N TYR A 167 15.62 16.23 -43.47
CA TYR A 167 15.13 17.49 -44.03
C TYR A 167 13.72 17.39 -44.64
N VAL A 168 13.17 16.18 -44.82
CA VAL A 168 11.79 15.95 -45.24
C VAL A 168 10.90 15.90 -44.01
N GLU A 169 10.03 16.89 -43.82
CA GLU A 169 9.22 17.06 -42.60
C GLU A 169 8.42 15.80 -42.22
N SER A 170 7.90 15.03 -43.19
CA SER A 170 7.18 13.79 -42.88
C SER A 170 8.06 12.68 -42.29
N GLN A 171 9.33 12.61 -42.70
CA GLN A 171 10.32 11.71 -42.12
C GLN A 171 10.79 12.23 -40.76
N TYR A 172 11.08 13.53 -40.65
CA TYR A 172 11.41 14.19 -39.37
C TYR A 172 10.34 13.94 -38.30
N VAL A 173 9.08 14.23 -38.63
CA VAL A 173 7.96 14.09 -37.68
C VAL A 173 7.81 12.65 -37.21
N LYS A 174 7.94 11.68 -38.12
CA LYS A 174 7.78 10.25 -37.83
C LYS A 174 8.95 9.67 -37.03
N LEU A 175 10.18 10.01 -37.40
CA LEU A 175 11.40 9.33 -36.96
C LEU A 175 12.18 10.09 -35.87
N ILE A 176 11.96 11.40 -35.74
CA ILE A 176 12.65 12.25 -34.76
C ILE A 176 11.64 12.85 -33.77
N LYS A 177 10.68 13.65 -34.27
CA LYS A 177 9.76 14.40 -33.41
C LYS A 177 8.92 13.49 -32.51
N LYS A 178 8.25 12.52 -33.12
CA LYS A 178 7.37 11.59 -32.39
C LYS A 178 8.13 10.79 -31.31
N PRO A 179 9.29 10.14 -31.59
CA PRO A 179 10.06 9.46 -30.55
C PRO A 179 10.49 10.31 -29.36
N TYR A 180 10.97 11.56 -29.56
CA TYR A 180 11.37 12.40 -28.43
C TYR A 180 10.16 12.95 -27.66
N GLU A 181 9.06 13.30 -28.33
CA GLU A 181 7.82 13.73 -27.67
C GLU A 181 7.19 12.61 -26.83
N GLU A 182 7.19 11.38 -27.34
CA GLU A 182 6.69 10.20 -26.62
C GLU A 182 7.57 9.92 -25.39
N ALA A 183 8.90 10.01 -25.51
CA ALA A 183 9.81 9.90 -24.37
C ALA A 183 9.61 11.02 -23.33
N LYS A 184 9.45 12.29 -23.75
CA LYS A 184 9.15 13.44 -22.87
C LYS A 184 7.86 13.19 -22.08
N LYS A 185 6.80 12.72 -22.76
CA LYS A 185 5.50 12.41 -22.15
C LYS A 185 5.58 11.24 -21.17
N GLU A 186 6.16 10.10 -21.57
CA GLU A 186 6.26 8.92 -20.71
C GLU A 186 7.20 9.13 -19.52
N MET A 187 8.34 9.83 -19.71
CA MET A 187 9.25 10.16 -18.60
C MET A 187 8.54 11.02 -17.54
N LEU A 188 7.92 12.14 -17.94
CA LEU A 188 7.16 12.99 -17.01
C LEU A 188 6.00 12.22 -16.35
N LYS A 189 5.27 11.40 -17.12
CA LYS A 189 4.19 10.55 -16.60
C LYS A 189 4.67 9.56 -15.54
N VAL A 190 5.83 8.92 -15.71
CA VAL A 190 6.42 8.04 -14.69
C VAL A 190 6.82 8.82 -13.44
N LEU A 191 7.48 9.99 -13.62
CA LEU A 191 7.91 10.85 -12.51
C LEU A 191 6.73 11.38 -11.68
N PHE A 192 5.69 11.93 -12.31
CA PHE A 192 4.54 12.50 -11.60
C PHE A 192 3.64 11.43 -10.97
N ASN A 193 3.44 10.28 -11.64
CA ASN A 193 2.64 9.17 -11.10
C ASN A 193 3.39 8.31 -10.07
N TYR A 194 4.66 8.59 -9.77
CA TYR A 194 5.39 7.89 -8.73
C TYR A 194 4.75 8.10 -7.35
N LYS A 195 4.58 6.99 -6.63
CA LYS A 195 3.90 6.89 -5.32
C LYS A 195 4.74 6.17 -4.24
N GLY A 196 6.04 5.99 -4.48
CA GLY A 196 6.87 5.14 -3.62
C GLY A 196 6.59 3.64 -3.79
N ILE A 197 7.40 2.84 -3.11
CA ILE A 197 7.22 1.41 -2.83
C ILE A 197 7.29 1.24 -1.31
#